data_AF-A0AAJ8MSI6-F1
#
_entry.id   AF-A0AAJ8MSI6-F1
#
_cell.length_a   1.000
_cell.length_b   1.000
_cell.length_c   1.000
_cell.angle_alpha   90.00
_cell.angle_beta   90.00
_cell.angle_gamma   90.00
#
_symmetry.space_group_name_H-M   'P 1'
#
loop_
_entity.id
_entity.type
_entity.pdbx_description
1 polymer ?
#
loop_
_entity_poly.entity_id
_entity_poly.type
_entity_poly.pdbx_seq_one_letter_code
_entity_poly.pdbx_strand_id
1 'polypeptide(L)' 'MGMSTTPKTILVTGATGPQGGALIDTSLSEPNIESAFRILALAWDPHTLCAERLLSKSTPSDCPHSR' A
#
# COMPACT_ATOMS: atom_id res chain seq x y z
N MET A 1 -3.10 -1.35 -28.46
CA MET A 1 -1.76 -0.98 -27.94
C MET A 1 -1.82 -1.10 -26.43
N GLY A 2 -1.43 -2.25 -25.89
CA GLY A 2 -1.42 -2.48 -24.44
C GLY A 2 -0.19 -1.81 -23.84
N MET A 3 -0.41 -0.77 -23.05
CA MET A 3 0.66 -0.11 -22.29
C MET A 3 1.02 -1.05 -21.13
N SER A 4 1.94 -1.98 -21.35
CA SER A 4 2.56 -2.75 -20.26
C SER A 4 3.48 -1.80 -19.51
N THR A 5 2.94 -1.03 -18.58
CA THR A 5 3.72 -0.17 -17.69
C THR A 5 4.06 -0.96 -16.45
N THR A 6 5.35 -1.09 -16.14
CA THR A 6 5.79 -1.50 -14.79
C THR A 6 4.99 -0.71 -13.75
N PRO A 7 4.39 -1.37 -12.73
CA PRO A 7 3.61 -0.68 -11.71
C PRO A 7 4.43 0.43 -11.07
N LYS A 8 3.86 1.64 -10.99
CA LYS A 8 4.53 2.78 -10.35
C LYS A 8 4.45 2.64 -8.83
N THR A 9 5.50 3.01 -8.12
CA THR A 9 5.46 2.97 -6.64
C THR A 9 5.02 4.32 -6.09
N ILE A 10 4.06 4.31 -5.17
CA ILE A 10 3.59 5.47 -4.42
C ILE A 10 3.98 5.29 -2.95
N LEU A 11 4.76 6.23 -2.42
CA LEU A 11 5.01 6.33 -0.98
C LEU A 11 4.00 7.31 -0.37
N VAL A 12 3.20 6.82 0.57
CA VAL A 12 2.22 7.64 1.31
C VAL A 12 2.76 7.93 2.70
N THR A 13 3.17 9.17 2.94
CA THR A 13 3.48 9.68 4.27
C THR A 13 2.19 10.11 4.98
N GLY A 14 2.08 9.88 6.29
CA GLY A 14 0.83 10.14 7.01
C GLY A 14 -0.30 9.19 6.59
N ALA A 15 0.06 7.98 6.18
CA ALA A 15 -0.87 6.95 5.71
C ALA A 15 -1.94 6.58 6.74
N THR A 16 -1.64 6.72 8.03
CA THR A 16 -2.58 6.46 9.14
C THR A 16 -3.53 7.63 9.43
N GLY A 17 -3.29 8.80 8.82
CA GLY A 17 -4.14 9.97 8.96
C GLY A 17 -5.35 9.95 8.00
N PRO A 18 -6.33 10.86 8.18
CA PRO A 18 -7.57 10.83 7.41
C PRO A 18 -7.38 10.91 5.89
N GLN A 19 -6.43 11.74 5.43
CA GLN A 19 -6.18 11.94 3.99
C GLN A 19 -5.41 10.76 3.39
N GLY A 20 -4.33 10.34 4.05
CA GLY A 20 -3.51 9.21 3.58
C GLY A 20 -4.30 7.90 3.57
N GLY A 21 -5.08 7.64 4.63
CA GLY A 21 -5.93 6.46 4.72
C GLY A 21 -7.00 6.43 3.65
N ALA A 22 -7.72 7.55 3.45
CA ALA A 22 -8.73 7.65 2.39
C ALA A 22 -8.13 7.45 0.99
N LEU A 23 -6.95 8.01 0.71
CA LEU A 23 -6.25 7.80 -0.56
C LEU A 23 -5.93 6.32 -0.79
N ILE A 24 -5.43 5.63 0.23
CA ILE A 24 -5.12 4.19 0.14
C ILE A 24 -6.40 3.40 -0.08
N ASP A 25 -7.44 3.66 0.71
CA ASP A 25 -8.71 2.94 0.63
C ASP A 25 -9.39 3.10 -0.73
N THR A 26 -9.44 4.32 -1.27
CA THR A 26 -9.98 4.58 -2.61
C THR A 26 -9.11 3.92 -3.68
N SER A 27 -7.78 4.02 -3.60
CA SER A 27 -6.88 3.39 -4.58
C SER A 27 -7.05 1.87 -4.61
N LEU A 28 -7.14 1.24 -3.44
CA LEU A 28 -7.33 -0.21 -3.33
C LEU A 28 -8.73 -0.67 -3.76
N SER A 29 -9.71 0.23 -3.83
CA SER A 29 -11.05 -0.08 -4.37
C SER A 29 -11.10 -0.12 -5.90
N GLU A 30 -10.09 0.43 -6.58
CA GLU A 30 -10.02 0.44 -8.04
C GLU A 30 -9.64 -0.95 -8.59
N PRO A 31 -10.37 -1.46 -9.60
CA PRO A 31 -10.05 -2.74 -10.21
C PRO A 31 -8.68 -2.68 -10.89
N ASN A 32 -7.88 -3.73 -10.70
CA ASN A 32 -6.54 -3.87 -11.27
C ASN A 32 -5.51 -2.82 -10.80
N ILE A 33 -5.72 -2.16 -9.66
CA ILE A 33 -4.77 -1.18 -9.13
C ILE A 33 -3.35 -1.75 -9.01
N GLU A 34 -3.19 -3.04 -8.69
CA GLU A 34 -1.89 -3.71 -8.55
C GLU A 34 -1.07 -3.74 -9.86
N SER A 35 -1.75 -3.70 -11.01
CA SER A 35 -1.09 -3.63 -12.32
C SER A 35 -0.56 -2.22 -12.63
N ALA A 36 -1.12 -1.20 -11.98
CA ALA A 36 -0.78 0.20 -12.22
C ALA A 36 0.13 0.77 -11.12
N PHE A 37 -0.07 0.36 -9.86
CA PHE A 37 0.58 0.92 -8.70
C PHE A 37 0.94 -0.10 -7.61
N ARG A 38 2.07 0.15 -6.95
CA ARG A 38 2.45 -0.45 -5.68
C ARG A 38 2.44 0.64 -4.61
N ILE A 39 1.69 0.44 -3.52
CA ILE A 39 1.58 1.42 -2.44
C ILE A 39 2.47 1.02 -1.27
N LEU A 40 3.31 1.94 -0.83
CA LEU A 40 4.10 1.85 0.40
C LEU A 40 3.53 2.85 1.39
N ALA A 41 2.89 2.35 2.44
CA ALA A 41 2.32 3.18 3.51
C ALA A 41 3.35 3.36 4.63
N LEU A 42 3.79 4.60 4.87
CA LEU A 42 4.69 4.89 5.99
C LEU A 42 3.87 5.10 7.27
N ALA A 43 4.11 4.24 8.25
CA ALA A 43 3.63 4.37 9.61
C ALA A 43 4.82 4.51 10.57
N TRP A 44 4.69 5.38 11.57
CA TRP A 44 5.72 5.54 12.61
C TRP A 44 5.84 4.28 13.48
N ASP A 45 4.69 3.71 13.86
CA ASP A 45 4.60 2.49 14.66
C ASP A 45 3.60 1.51 14.00
N PRO A 46 4.06 0.33 13.56
CA PRO A 46 3.21 -0.67 12.91
C PRO A 46 2.17 -1.31 13.84
N HIS A 47 2.32 -1.18 15.16
CA HIS A 47 1.41 -1.77 16.17
C HIS A 47 0.25 -0.84 16.56
N THR A 48 0.16 0.33 15.93
CA THR A 48 -1.01 1.18 16.10
C THR A 48 -2.20 0.61 15.34
N LEU A 49 -3.41 0.75 15.88
CA LEU A 49 -4.64 0.22 15.28
C LEU A 49 -4.79 0.62 13.79
N CYS A 50 -4.44 1.86 13.44
CA CYS A 50 -4.51 2.32 12.05
C CYS A 50 -3.46 1.66 11.15
N ALA A 51 -2.24 1.42 11.65
CA ALA A 51 -1.20 0.74 10.89
C ALA A 51 -1.52 -0.76 10.72
N GLU A 52 -2.04 -1.42 11.75
CA GLU A 52 -2.51 -2.82 11.65
C GLU A 52 -3.63 -2.98 10.61
N ARG A 53 -4.57 -2.01 10.55
CA ARG A 53 -5.60 -1.97 9.50
C ARG A 53 -5.03 -1.80 8.09
N LEU A 54 -3.93 -1.07 7.94
CA LEU A 54 -3.23 -0.95 6.66
C LEU A 54 -2.49 -2.25 6.32
N LEU A 55 -1.84 -2.86 7.31
CA LEU A 55 -1.15 -4.15 7.15
C LEU A 55 -2.12 -5.27 6.75
N SER A 56 -3.33 -5.31 7.31
CA SER A 56 -4.35 -6.30 6.95
C SER A 56 -4.83 -6.17 5.48
N LYS A 57 -4.58 -5.03 4.83
CA LYS A 57 -4.87 -4.78 3.41
C LYS A 57 -3.67 -5.11 2.51
N SER A 58 -2.50 -5.35 3.09
CA SER A 58 -1.28 -5.65 2.34
C SER A 58 -1.18 -7.15 2.05
N THR A 59 -0.65 -7.49 0.88
CA THR A 59 -0.22 -8.86 0.60
C THR A 59 1.08 -9.14 1.35
N PRO A 60 1.24 -10.33 1.95
CA PRO A 60 2.50 -10.70 2.59
C PRO A 60 3.60 -10.61 1.52
N SER A 61 4.53 -9.69 1.72
CA SER A 61 5.73 -9.63 0.91
C SER A 61 6.59 -10.81 1.35
N ASP A 62 6.77 -11.81 0.49
CA ASP A 62 7.80 -12.83 0.72
C ASP A 62 9.11 -12.09 1.01
N CYS A 63 9.60 -12.21 2.23
CA CYS A 63 10.85 -11.64 2.68
C CYS A 63 11.88 -12.78 2.62
N PRO A 64 12.60 -12.97 1.49
CA PRO A 64 13.74 -13.87 1.51
C PRO A 64 14.81 -13.21 2.38
N HIS A 65 15.40 -13.97 3.31
CA HIS A 65 16.46 -13.61 4.28
C HIS A 65 16.03 -13.59 5.76
N SER A 66 15.49 -14.72 6.23
CA SER A 66 15.82 -15.22 7.56
C SER A 66 16.73 -16.43 7.40
N ARG A 67 18.04 -16.19 7.33
CA ARG A 67 19.07 -17.20 7.58
C ARG A 67 20.29 -16.53 8.16
#